data_AF-A0A7R9I983-F1
#
_entry.id   AF-A0A7R9I983-F1
#
_cell.length_a   1.000
_cell.length_b   1.000
_cell.length_c   1.000
_cell.angle_alpha   90.00
_cell.angle_beta   90.00
_cell.angle_gamma   90.00
#
_symmetry.space_group_name_H-M   'P 1'
#
loop_
_entity.id
_entity.type
_entity.pdbx_description
1 polymer ?
#
loop_
_entity_poly.entity_id
_entity_poly.type
_entity_poly.pdbx_seq_one_letter_code
_entity_poly.pdbx_strand_id
1 'polypeptide(L)'
;MQKENLLETQESEAKEVHFYKSLVAEVAKCAIKVELLNDDYTELKGEIAGPPETPYEGGTFILEIKVPETYPFNPPKVRFMTKIWHPNISSVTGAICLDILKDQWAAAMTLRTVLLSLQALLAAAEPDDPQDAVVAKQFKESLDMFRQTAKHWTAIYAGGPHRNPEFDMKIRRLTDMGVEDHQARVALSSFNWDLERATEQIF
;
A
#
# COMPACT_ATOMS: atom_id res chain seq x y z
N MET A 1 42.39 25.97 21.78
CA MET A 1 42.50 24.59 22.33
C MET A 1 41.31 24.15 23.18
N GLN A 2 41.14 24.53 24.45
CA GLN A 2 40.04 23.96 25.27
C GLN A 2 38.62 24.34 24.81
N LYS A 3 38.42 25.53 24.23
CA LYS A 3 37.10 25.96 23.72
C LYS A 3 36.72 25.36 22.35
N GLU A 4 37.70 25.07 21.50
CA GLU A 4 37.46 24.45 20.17
C GLU A 4 37.04 22.99 20.33
N ASN A 5 37.70 22.23 21.22
CA ASN A 5 37.28 20.87 21.54
C ASN A 5 35.85 20.80 22.07
N LEU A 6 35.42 21.77 22.86
CA LEU A 6 34.07 21.80 23.44
C LEU A 6 32.99 22.05 22.36
N LEU A 7 33.30 22.91 21.39
CA LEU A 7 32.41 23.21 20.26
C LEU A 7 32.28 22.02 19.30
N GLU A 8 33.38 21.37 18.95
CA GLU A 8 33.37 20.17 18.11
C GLU A 8 32.60 19.00 18.76
N THR A 9 32.72 18.86 20.09
CA THR A 9 31.98 17.84 20.86
C THR A 9 30.46 18.11 20.83
N GLN A 10 30.04 19.37 21.03
CA GLN A 10 28.63 19.77 20.98
C GLN A 10 28.02 19.61 19.58
N GLU A 11 28.80 19.88 18.54
CA GLU A 11 28.35 19.74 17.15
C GLU A 11 28.23 18.27 16.71
N SER A 12 29.11 17.40 17.24
CA SER A 12 29.01 15.94 17.09
C SER A 12 27.77 15.38 17.77
N GLU A 13 27.53 15.75 19.03
CA GLU A 13 26.34 15.33 19.79
C GLU A 13 25.03 15.80 19.11
N ALA A 14 25.01 17.02 18.57
CA ALA A 14 23.85 17.54 17.85
C ALA A 14 23.54 16.75 16.56
N LYS A 15 24.57 16.32 15.81
CA LYS A 15 24.41 15.47 14.62
C LYS A 15 23.90 14.08 14.97
N GLU A 16 24.40 13.50 16.04
CA GLU A 16 23.99 12.18 16.52
C GLU A 16 22.54 12.19 17.03
N VAL A 17 22.15 13.23 17.78
CA VAL A 17 20.75 13.43 18.21
C VAL A 17 19.83 13.70 17.02
N HIS A 18 20.28 14.46 16.01
CA HIS A 18 19.50 14.69 14.79
C HIS A 18 19.31 13.40 13.99
N PHE A 19 20.37 12.62 13.80
CA PHE A 19 20.33 11.32 13.14
C PHE A 19 19.40 10.34 13.88
N TYR A 20 19.52 10.26 15.20
CA TYR A 20 18.65 9.40 16.02
C TYR A 20 17.18 9.85 15.93
N LYS A 21 16.91 11.16 15.96
CA LYS A 21 15.54 11.69 15.77
C LYS A 21 15.01 11.43 14.36
N SER A 22 15.85 11.51 13.33
CA SER A 22 15.50 11.18 11.94
C SER A 22 15.16 9.69 11.81
N LEU A 23 15.99 8.80 12.35
CA LEU A 23 15.74 7.36 12.40
C LEU A 23 14.47 7.04 13.16
N VAL A 24 14.25 7.63 14.33
CA VAL A 24 13.02 7.43 15.11
C VAL A 24 11.79 7.95 14.35
N ALA A 25 11.91 9.07 13.63
CA ALA A 25 10.83 9.61 12.80
C ALA A 25 10.56 8.74 11.55
N GLU A 26 11.58 8.17 10.93
CA GLU A 26 11.44 7.19 9.83
C GLU A 26 10.80 5.88 10.32
N VAL A 27 11.25 5.36 11.46
CA VAL A 27 10.66 4.17 12.10
C VAL A 27 9.22 4.43 12.53
N ALA A 28 8.89 5.64 13.00
CA ALA A 28 7.52 6.04 13.33
C ALA A 28 6.63 6.26 12.10
N LYS A 29 7.20 6.65 10.95
CA LYS A 29 6.49 6.71 9.66
C LYS A 29 6.15 5.31 9.13
N CYS A 30 6.95 4.29 9.45
CA CYS A 30 6.63 2.88 9.21
C CYS A 30 5.65 2.32 10.25
N ALA A 31 4.54 3.01 10.48
CA ALA A 31 3.52 2.56 11.43
C ALA A 31 2.90 1.25 10.91
N ILE A 32 3.25 0.15 11.56
CA ILE A 32 2.57 -1.14 11.44
C ILE A 32 1.85 -1.41 12.76
N LYS A 33 0.61 -1.90 12.69
CA LYS A 33 -0.17 -2.31 13.86
C LYS A 33 -0.80 -3.68 13.62
N VAL A 34 -1.04 -4.39 14.71
CA VAL A 34 -1.79 -5.65 14.70
C VAL A 34 -2.78 -5.61 15.85
N GLU A 35 -4.04 -5.93 15.55
CA GLU A 35 -5.14 -6.00 16.49
C GLU A 35 -5.75 -7.40 16.41
N LEU A 36 -6.10 -7.97 17.57
CA LEU A 36 -6.88 -9.21 17.65
C LEU A 36 -8.34 -8.90 17.29
N LEU A 37 -8.95 -9.72 16.44
CA LEU A 37 -10.37 -9.57 16.08
C LEU A 37 -11.29 -10.42 16.97
N ASN A 38 -10.75 -11.47 17.57
CA ASN A 38 -11.45 -12.42 18.42
C ASN A 38 -10.53 -12.87 19.58
N ASP A 39 -11.12 -13.64 20.49
CA ASP A 39 -10.42 -14.17 21.68
C ASP A 39 -9.50 -15.37 21.36
N ASP A 40 -9.48 -15.82 20.11
CA ASP A 40 -8.52 -16.80 19.61
C ASP A 40 -7.52 -16.11 18.68
N TYR A 41 -6.26 -16.57 18.65
CA TYR A 41 -5.20 -15.91 17.87
C TYR A 41 -5.29 -16.21 16.36
N THR A 42 -6.45 -16.61 15.85
CA THR A 42 -6.61 -17.10 14.47
C THR A 42 -6.99 -16.01 13.48
N GLU A 43 -7.68 -14.95 13.92
CA GLU A 43 -8.04 -13.81 13.07
C GLU A 43 -7.49 -12.50 13.64
N LEU A 44 -6.68 -11.83 12.83
CA LEU A 44 -6.00 -10.59 13.18
C LEU A 44 -6.28 -9.53 12.11
N LYS A 45 -6.33 -8.28 12.56
CA LYS A 45 -6.35 -7.10 11.69
C LYS A 45 -4.96 -6.48 11.70
N GLY A 46 -4.33 -6.43 10.53
CA GLY A 46 -3.11 -5.66 10.31
C GLY A 46 -3.43 -4.25 9.83
N GLU A 47 -2.56 -3.30 10.17
CA GLU A 47 -2.57 -1.94 9.65
C GLU A 47 -1.16 -1.61 9.18
N ILE A 48 -1.00 -1.11 7.96
CA ILE A 48 0.27 -0.58 7.46
C ILE A 48 0.06 0.83 6.91
N ALA A 49 0.97 1.74 7.25
CA ALA A 49 1.04 3.04 6.60
C ALA A 49 1.64 2.92 5.19
N GLY A 50 1.14 3.72 4.26
CA GLY A 50 1.74 3.84 2.93
C GLY A 50 3.13 4.50 3.01
N PRO A 51 4.16 3.93 2.36
CA PRO A 51 5.52 4.46 2.45
C PRO A 51 5.63 5.89 1.88
N PRO A 52 6.55 6.72 2.42
CA PRO A 52 6.79 8.06 1.89
C PRO A 52 7.32 8.01 0.45
N GLU A 53 7.10 9.08 -0.30
CA GLU A 53 7.56 9.22 -1.70
C GLU A 53 6.95 8.20 -2.67
N THR A 54 5.88 7.52 -2.25
CA THR A 54 5.09 6.62 -3.09
C THR A 54 3.70 7.19 -3.35
N PRO A 55 2.95 6.67 -4.34
CA PRO A 55 1.53 7.00 -4.51
C PRO A 55 0.65 6.68 -3.29
N TYR A 56 1.16 5.88 -2.36
CA TYR A 56 0.46 5.39 -1.18
C TYR A 56 0.68 6.26 0.07
N GLU A 57 1.60 7.23 -0.01
CA GLU A 57 1.96 8.10 1.12
C GLU A 57 0.73 8.78 1.75
N GLY A 58 0.70 8.76 3.09
CA GLY A 58 -0.41 9.29 3.89
C GLY A 58 -1.65 8.38 3.95
N GLY A 59 -1.67 7.27 3.19
CA GLY A 59 -2.70 6.26 3.28
C GLY A 59 -2.47 5.29 4.45
N THR A 60 -3.56 4.76 5.01
CA THR A 60 -3.55 3.62 5.95
C THR A 60 -4.27 2.43 5.33
N PHE A 61 -3.57 1.30 5.23
CA PHE A 61 -4.08 0.09 4.58
C PHE A 61 -4.38 -0.99 5.62
N ILE A 62 -5.64 -1.40 5.66
CA ILE A 62 -6.13 -2.46 6.54
C ILE A 62 -5.91 -3.80 5.86
N LEU A 63 -5.41 -4.77 6.62
CA LEU A 63 -5.12 -6.13 6.21
C LEU A 63 -5.93 -7.11 7.06
N GLU A 64 -6.52 -8.11 6.42
CA GLU A 64 -7.02 -9.32 7.07
C GLU A 64 -5.86 -10.31 7.14
N ILE A 65 -5.63 -10.87 8.33
CA ILE A 65 -4.59 -11.86 8.59
C ILE A 65 -5.27 -13.05 9.25
N LYS A 66 -5.18 -14.22 8.61
CA LYS A 66 -5.67 -15.49 9.17
C LYS A 66 -4.51 -16.43 9.45
N VAL A 67 -4.35 -16.80 10.71
CA VAL A 67 -3.29 -17.70 11.17
C VAL A 67 -3.81 -19.15 11.04
N PRO A 68 -3.16 -20.01 10.23
CA PRO A 68 -3.58 -21.40 10.10
C PRO A 68 -3.21 -22.20 11.36
N GLU A 69 -3.90 -23.31 11.60
CA GLU A 69 -3.57 -24.27 12.67
C GLU A 69 -2.16 -24.85 12.55
N THR A 70 -1.60 -24.84 11.33
CA THR A 70 -0.24 -25.33 11.04
C THR A 70 0.84 -24.27 11.18
N TYR A 71 0.52 -23.07 11.66
CA TYR A 71 1.51 -22.05 11.98
C TYR A 71 2.44 -22.55 13.11
N PRO A 72 3.78 -22.33 13.04
CA PRO A 72 4.51 -21.50 12.07
C PRO A 72 5.04 -22.26 10.85
N PHE A 73 4.65 -23.50 10.60
CA PHE A 73 5.16 -24.28 9.45
C PHE A 73 4.53 -23.85 8.12
N ASN A 74 3.33 -23.28 8.15
CA ASN A 74 2.71 -22.60 7.01
C ASN A 74 2.51 -21.10 7.30
N PRO A 75 2.59 -20.25 6.26
CA PRO A 75 2.41 -18.80 6.41
C PRO A 75 0.98 -18.43 6.81
N PRO A 76 0.78 -17.27 7.46
CA PRO A 76 -0.56 -16.69 7.59
C PRO A 76 -1.12 -16.33 6.22
N LYS A 77 -2.44 -16.44 6.05
CA LYS A 77 -3.12 -15.90 4.87
C LYS A 77 -3.35 -14.41 5.08
N VAL A 78 -2.83 -13.58 4.19
CA VAL A 78 -2.95 -12.11 4.29
C VAL A 78 -3.64 -11.56 3.05
N ARG A 79 -4.55 -10.60 3.25
CA ARG A 79 -5.28 -9.94 2.17
C ARG A 79 -5.53 -8.47 2.51
N PHE A 80 -5.47 -7.60 1.51
CA PHE A 80 -5.87 -6.21 1.68
C PHE A 80 -7.40 -6.10 1.81
N MET A 81 -7.84 -5.52 2.93
CA MET A 81 -9.22 -5.08 3.12
C MET A 81 -9.44 -3.70 2.50
N THR A 82 -8.46 -2.82 2.67
CA THR A 82 -8.44 -1.53 1.98
C THR A 82 -8.13 -1.75 0.51
N LYS A 83 -9.05 -1.33 -0.36
CA LYS A 83 -8.86 -1.39 -1.82
C LYS A 83 -7.63 -0.57 -2.23
N ILE A 84 -6.82 -1.12 -3.14
CA ILE A 84 -5.56 -0.53 -3.56
C ILE A 84 -5.31 -0.78 -5.05
N TRP A 85 -4.66 0.16 -5.71
CA TRP A 85 -4.20 0.04 -7.10
C TRP A 85 -2.69 -0.25 -7.09
N HIS A 86 -2.31 -1.52 -7.21
CA HIS A 86 -0.92 -1.96 -7.16
C HIS A 86 -0.70 -3.23 -8.03
N PRO A 87 0.40 -3.37 -8.79
CA PRO A 87 0.60 -4.51 -9.70
C PRO A 87 0.54 -5.89 -9.01
N ASN A 88 1.09 -6.01 -7.80
CA ASN A 88 1.15 -7.26 -7.03
C ASN A 88 -0.03 -7.45 -6.05
N ILE A 89 -1.06 -6.60 -6.10
CA ILE A 89 -2.26 -6.74 -5.26
C ILE A 89 -3.51 -6.61 -6.12
N SER A 90 -4.44 -7.56 -6.01
CA SER A 90 -5.68 -7.52 -6.78
C SER A 90 -6.51 -6.29 -6.43
N SER A 91 -6.86 -5.49 -7.43
CA SER A 91 -7.72 -4.32 -7.27
C SER A 91 -9.17 -4.68 -6.87
N VAL A 92 -9.57 -5.93 -7.10
CA VAL A 92 -10.91 -6.46 -6.81
C VAL A 92 -10.97 -7.12 -5.43
N THR A 93 -10.05 -8.06 -5.15
CA THR A 93 -10.12 -8.93 -3.96
C THR A 93 -9.16 -8.53 -2.86
N GLY A 94 -8.11 -7.77 -3.17
CA GLY A 94 -7.00 -7.50 -2.25
C GLY A 94 -6.04 -8.68 -2.06
N ALA A 95 -6.18 -9.76 -2.84
CA ALA A 95 -5.23 -10.87 -2.85
C ALA A 95 -3.82 -10.37 -3.20
N ILE A 96 -2.79 -10.98 -2.62
CA ILE A 96 -1.40 -10.53 -2.69
C ILE A 96 -0.56 -11.59 -3.40
N CYS A 97 0.26 -11.18 -4.38
CA CYS A 97 1.35 -12.00 -4.88
C CYS A 97 2.63 -11.61 -4.15
N LEU A 98 3.02 -12.40 -3.14
CA LEU A 98 4.28 -12.25 -2.43
C LEU A 98 4.83 -13.64 -2.08
N ASP A 99 6.10 -13.87 -2.41
CA ASP A 99 6.81 -15.13 -2.28
C ASP A 99 6.89 -15.65 -0.83
N ILE A 100 7.12 -14.75 0.15
CA ILE A 100 7.16 -15.12 1.57
C ILE A 100 5.80 -15.56 2.12
N LEU A 101 4.71 -15.30 1.42
CA LEU A 101 3.36 -15.82 1.74
C LEU A 101 3.05 -17.13 1.01
N LYS A 102 4.03 -17.67 0.27
CA LYS A 102 3.93 -18.88 -0.54
C LYS A 102 5.09 -19.83 -0.23
N ASP A 103 6.06 -19.95 -1.14
CA ASP A 103 7.14 -20.94 -1.13
C ASP A 103 8.41 -20.46 -0.42
N GLN A 104 8.58 -19.15 -0.19
CA GLN A 104 9.72 -18.59 0.54
C GLN A 104 9.42 -18.35 2.04
N TRP A 105 8.30 -18.89 2.55
CA TRP A 105 7.98 -18.81 3.98
C TRP A 105 9.00 -19.60 4.82
N ALA A 106 9.50 -18.96 5.87
CA ALA A 106 10.31 -19.63 6.88
C ALA A 106 9.63 -19.52 8.26
N ALA A 107 9.63 -20.59 9.03
CA ALA A 107 9.01 -20.62 10.37
C ALA A 107 9.62 -19.62 11.38
N ALA A 108 10.79 -19.05 11.07
CA ALA A 108 11.42 -17.98 11.84
C ALA A 108 10.87 -16.58 11.51
N MET A 109 10.07 -16.43 10.45
CA MET A 109 9.41 -15.18 10.10
C MET A 109 8.29 -14.86 11.11
N THR A 110 8.00 -13.58 11.25
CA THR A 110 7.00 -13.06 12.18
C THR A 110 5.96 -12.24 11.44
N LEU A 111 4.81 -11.96 12.08
CA LEU A 111 3.84 -11.01 11.54
C LEU A 111 4.48 -9.63 11.28
N ARG A 112 5.41 -9.20 12.14
CA ARG A 112 6.16 -7.95 11.94
C ARG A 112 6.95 -7.98 10.63
N THR A 113 7.68 -9.05 10.34
CA THR A 113 8.45 -9.14 9.09
C THR A 113 7.53 -9.20 7.88
N VAL A 114 6.39 -9.90 7.96
CA VAL A 114 5.37 -9.91 6.89
C VAL A 114 4.84 -8.51 6.60
N LEU A 115 4.45 -7.76 7.62
CA LEU A 115 3.92 -6.39 7.45
C LEU A 115 4.96 -5.42 6.88
N LEU A 116 6.22 -5.54 7.29
CA LEU A 116 7.30 -4.74 6.73
C LEU A 116 7.58 -5.10 5.27
N SER A 117 7.56 -6.39 4.91
CA SER A 117 7.70 -6.81 3.50
C SER A 117 6.55 -6.30 2.64
N LEU A 118 5.32 -6.22 3.17
CA LEU A 118 4.20 -5.61 2.45
C LEU A 118 4.40 -4.10 2.26
N GLN A 119 4.92 -3.38 3.25
CA GLN A 119 5.29 -1.97 3.05
C GLN A 119 6.40 -1.80 2.01
N ALA A 120 7.41 -2.68 2.02
CA ALA A 120 8.47 -2.67 1.01
C ALA A 120 7.91 -2.95 -0.39
N LEU A 121 6.96 -3.88 -0.52
CA LEU A 121 6.27 -4.16 -1.78
C LEU A 121 5.54 -2.92 -2.32
N LEU A 122 4.88 -2.13 -1.45
CA LEU A 122 4.24 -0.88 -1.87
C LEU A 122 5.24 0.16 -2.41
N ALA A 123 6.49 0.14 -1.94
CA ALA A 123 7.55 1.02 -2.44
C ALA A 123 8.21 0.50 -3.71
N ALA A 124 8.27 -0.81 -3.89
CA ALA A 124 8.94 -1.49 -4.99
C ALA A 124 8.05 -2.60 -5.57
N ALA A 125 7.14 -2.22 -6.46
CA ALA A 125 6.30 -3.16 -7.19
C ALA A 125 7.13 -4.04 -8.14
N GLU A 126 6.69 -5.27 -8.35
CA GLU A 126 7.28 -6.22 -9.31
C GLU A 126 6.27 -6.49 -10.44
N PRO A 127 6.21 -5.66 -11.49
CA PRO A 127 5.18 -5.76 -12.51
C PRO A 127 5.40 -6.93 -13.49
N ASP A 128 6.56 -7.61 -13.46
CA ASP A 128 6.83 -8.81 -14.28
C ASP A 128 6.24 -10.10 -13.67
N ASP A 129 5.94 -10.12 -12.37
CA ASP A 129 5.14 -11.16 -11.70
C ASP A 129 3.87 -10.58 -11.03
N PRO A 130 2.90 -10.11 -11.83
CA PRO A 130 1.77 -9.34 -11.31
C PRO A 130 0.66 -10.22 -10.72
N GLN A 131 -0.03 -9.68 -9.72
CA GLN A 131 -1.31 -10.20 -9.25
C GLN A 131 -2.49 -9.62 -10.04
N ASP A 132 -2.34 -8.40 -10.56
CA ASP A 132 -3.34 -7.69 -11.33
C ASP A 132 -2.74 -7.22 -12.67
N ALA A 133 -3.06 -7.94 -13.75
CA ALA A 133 -2.49 -7.70 -15.07
C ALA A 133 -2.87 -6.33 -15.65
N VAL A 134 -4.06 -5.81 -15.33
CA VAL A 134 -4.51 -4.49 -15.81
C VAL A 134 -3.68 -3.39 -15.15
N VAL A 135 -3.51 -3.47 -13.84
CA VAL A 135 -2.69 -2.52 -13.08
C VAL A 135 -1.23 -2.58 -13.53
N ALA A 136 -0.69 -3.80 -13.69
CA ALA A 136 0.68 -4.00 -14.16
C ALA A 136 0.90 -3.46 -15.58
N LYS A 137 -0.07 -3.62 -16.47
CA LYS A 137 -0.03 -3.04 -17.82
C LYS A 137 0.03 -1.50 -17.75
N GLN A 138 -0.85 -0.87 -16.95
CA GLN A 138 -0.82 0.58 -16.76
C GLN A 138 0.51 1.05 -16.15
N PHE A 139 1.06 0.30 -15.20
CA PHE A 139 2.37 0.58 -14.60
C PHE A 139 3.49 0.61 -15.65
N LYS A 140 3.54 -0.39 -16.54
CA LYS A 140 4.58 -0.52 -17.57
C LYS A 140 4.41 0.47 -18.72
N GLU A 141 3.18 0.66 -19.19
CA GLU A 141 2.89 1.45 -20.40
C GLU A 141 2.64 2.93 -20.10
N SER A 142 2.24 3.28 -18.88
CA SER A 142 1.77 4.62 -18.53
C SER A 142 2.01 4.94 -17.04
N LEU A 143 3.28 4.94 -16.63
CA LEU A 143 3.69 5.11 -15.23
C LEU A 143 3.08 6.36 -14.55
N ASP A 144 3.01 7.49 -15.25
CA ASP A 144 2.41 8.71 -14.69
C ASP A 144 0.90 8.58 -14.46
N MET A 145 0.21 7.85 -15.35
CA MET A 145 -1.20 7.53 -15.16
C MET A 145 -1.39 6.56 -14.00
N PHE A 146 -0.56 5.52 -13.90
CA PHE A 146 -0.54 4.62 -12.75
C PHE A 146 -0.36 5.39 -11.44
N ARG A 147 0.62 6.30 -11.36
CA ARG A 147 0.88 7.10 -10.16
C ARG A 147 -0.33 7.95 -9.76
N GLN A 148 -1.00 8.58 -10.73
CA GLN A 148 -2.21 9.36 -10.47
C GLN A 148 -3.37 8.48 -10.02
N THR A 149 -3.58 7.34 -10.67
CA THR A 149 -4.61 6.37 -10.30
C THR A 149 -4.38 5.82 -8.90
N ALA A 150 -3.15 5.42 -8.57
CA ALA A 150 -2.80 4.90 -7.25
C ALA A 150 -2.94 5.96 -6.14
N LYS A 151 -2.55 7.22 -6.38
CA LYS A 151 -2.81 8.35 -5.46
C LYS A 151 -4.30 8.55 -5.23
N HIS A 152 -5.09 8.53 -6.30
CA HIS A 152 -6.54 8.67 -6.22
C HIS A 152 -7.18 7.56 -5.39
N TRP A 153 -6.83 6.29 -5.66
CA TRP A 153 -7.30 5.15 -4.88
C TRP A 153 -6.89 5.26 -3.40
N THR A 154 -5.66 5.68 -3.13
CA THR A 154 -5.17 5.92 -1.77
C THR A 154 -5.99 7.00 -1.06
N ALA A 155 -6.34 8.10 -1.74
CA ALA A 155 -7.16 9.15 -1.17
C ALA A 155 -8.60 8.72 -0.87
N ILE A 156 -9.18 7.87 -1.72
CA ILE A 156 -10.55 7.41 -1.58
C ILE A 156 -10.69 6.29 -0.54
N TYR A 157 -9.80 5.30 -0.57
CA TYR A 157 -9.95 4.09 0.25
C TYR A 157 -9.06 4.05 1.49
N ALA A 158 -7.93 4.76 1.46
CA ALA A 158 -6.92 4.71 2.52
C ALA A 158 -6.76 6.04 3.27
N GLY A 159 -7.53 7.08 2.92
CA GLY A 159 -7.48 8.39 3.57
C GLY A 159 -6.29 9.26 3.17
N GLY A 160 -5.61 8.94 2.06
CA GLY A 160 -4.51 9.74 1.55
C GLY A 160 -4.89 11.18 1.17
N PRO A 161 -3.91 12.10 1.09
CA PRO A 161 -4.19 13.54 0.94
C PRO A 161 -4.52 13.96 -0.51
N HIS A 162 -4.22 13.12 -1.51
CA HIS A 162 -4.21 13.53 -2.91
C HIS A 162 -5.48 13.13 -3.66
N ARG A 163 -6.45 14.04 -3.75
CA ARG A 163 -7.63 13.89 -4.61
C ARG A 163 -7.40 14.49 -6.00
N ASN A 164 -7.98 13.85 -7.03
CA ASN A 164 -7.97 14.36 -8.40
C ASN A 164 -9.41 14.75 -8.82
N PRO A 165 -9.73 16.06 -8.90
CA PRO A 165 -11.06 16.53 -9.28
C PRO A 165 -11.50 16.10 -10.68
N GLU A 166 -10.56 15.92 -11.62
CA GLU A 166 -10.89 15.46 -12.97
C GLU A 166 -11.39 14.01 -12.95
N PHE A 167 -10.73 13.16 -12.16
CA PHE A 167 -11.13 11.78 -11.95
C PHE A 167 -12.50 11.69 -11.27
N ASP A 168 -12.72 12.51 -10.24
CA ASP A 168 -14.03 12.61 -9.58
C ASP A 168 -15.14 13.03 -10.55
N MET A 169 -14.86 13.97 -11.45
CA MET A 169 -15.83 14.40 -12.47
C MET A 169 -16.16 13.26 -13.45
N LYS A 170 -15.16 12.49 -13.91
CA LYS A 170 -15.39 11.36 -14.82
C LYS A 170 -16.19 10.24 -14.14
N ILE A 171 -15.91 9.96 -12.87
CA ILE A 171 -16.69 8.99 -12.08
C ILE A 171 -18.13 9.46 -11.97
N ARG A 172 -18.36 10.75 -11.65
CA ARG A 172 -19.72 11.31 -11.56
C ARG A 172 -20.54 11.11 -12.83
N ARG A 173 -19.93 11.30 -14.01
CA ARG A 173 -20.63 11.07 -15.28
C ARG A 173 -21.14 9.63 -15.43
N LEU A 174 -20.37 8.64 -14.99
CA LEU A 174 -20.81 7.24 -15.01
C LEU A 174 -21.86 6.96 -13.93
N THR A 175 -21.71 7.56 -12.73
CA THR A 175 -22.71 7.38 -11.68
C THR A 175 -24.05 8.04 -12.01
N ASP A 176 -24.04 9.15 -12.74
CA ASP A 176 -25.26 9.80 -13.25
C ASP A 176 -26.01 8.91 -14.27
N MET A 177 -25.30 7.96 -14.90
CA MET A 177 -25.87 6.93 -15.77
C MET A 177 -26.30 5.66 -15.02
N GLY A 178 -26.20 5.64 -13.68
CA GLY A 178 -26.61 4.53 -12.82
C GLY A 178 -25.53 3.50 -12.51
N VAL A 179 -24.27 3.74 -12.91
CA VAL A 179 -23.14 2.86 -12.55
C VAL A 179 -22.76 3.09 -11.09
N GLU A 180 -22.45 2.02 -10.35
CA GLU A 180 -21.98 2.14 -8.97
C GLU A 180 -20.60 2.81 -8.90
N ASP A 181 -20.34 3.62 -7.87
CA ASP A 181 -19.14 4.47 -7.75
C ASP A 181 -17.82 3.68 -7.82
N HIS A 182 -17.72 2.56 -7.11
CA HIS A 182 -16.54 1.70 -7.17
C HIS A 182 -16.40 1.05 -8.55
N GLN A 183 -17.47 0.54 -9.15
CA GLN A 183 -17.46 -0.02 -10.51
C GLN A 183 -17.02 1.02 -11.55
N ALA A 184 -17.54 2.24 -11.48
CA ALA A 184 -17.15 3.35 -12.35
C ALA A 184 -15.66 3.68 -12.20
N ARG A 185 -15.15 3.72 -10.96
CA ARG A 185 -13.73 3.96 -10.68
C ARG A 185 -12.84 2.85 -11.23
N VAL A 186 -13.22 1.58 -11.09
CA VAL A 186 -12.47 0.45 -11.65
C VAL A 186 -12.42 0.52 -13.17
N ALA A 187 -13.55 0.77 -13.83
CA ALA A 187 -13.61 0.89 -15.28
C ALA A 187 -12.70 2.03 -15.77
N LEU A 188 -12.88 3.25 -15.25
CA LEU A 188 -12.04 4.39 -15.63
C LEU A 188 -10.55 4.14 -15.36
N SER A 189 -10.21 3.57 -14.21
CA SER A 189 -8.82 3.24 -13.87
C SER A 189 -8.20 2.25 -14.86
N SER A 190 -8.99 1.27 -15.31
CA SER A 190 -8.58 0.20 -16.25
C SER A 190 -8.35 0.70 -17.68
N PHE A 191 -8.97 1.82 -18.07
CA PHE A 191 -8.85 2.43 -19.40
C PHE A 191 -8.13 3.79 -19.38
N ASN A 192 -7.17 3.98 -18.48
CA ASN A 192 -6.37 5.22 -18.39
C ASN A 192 -7.24 6.49 -18.31
N TRP A 193 -8.39 6.40 -17.66
CA TRP A 193 -9.36 7.47 -17.48
C TRP A 193 -9.93 8.03 -18.79
N ASP A 194 -9.94 7.21 -19.84
CA ASP A 194 -10.72 7.43 -21.06
C ASP A 194 -12.20 7.13 -20.78
N LEU A 195 -13.02 8.19 -20.80
CA LEU A 195 -14.44 8.08 -20.46
C LEU A 195 -15.21 7.28 -21.52
N GLU A 196 -14.89 7.44 -22.80
CA GLU A 196 -15.59 6.77 -23.90
C GLU A 196 -15.35 5.27 -23.80
N ARG A 197 -14.08 4.86 -23.72
CA ARG A 197 -13.70 3.45 -23.60
C ARG A 197 -14.20 2.80 -22.31
N ALA A 198 -14.18 3.52 -21.19
CA ALA A 198 -14.73 3.01 -19.94
C ALA A 198 -16.26 2.83 -20.03
N THR A 199 -16.97 3.73 -20.70
CA THR A 199 -18.42 3.64 -20.91
C THR A 199 -18.76 2.43 -21.80
N GLU A 200 -18.05 2.26 -22.92
CA GLU A 200 -18.21 1.11 -23.82
C GLU A 200 -17.95 -0.25 -23.17
N GLN A 201 -17.09 -0.30 -22.15
CA GLN A 201 -16.86 -1.56 -21.42
C GLN A 201 -17.98 -1.89 -20.43
N ILE A 202 -18.71 -0.89 -19.93
CA ILE A 202 -19.76 -1.05 -18.92
C ILE A 202 -21.10 -1.40 -19.55
N PHE A 203 -21.42 -0.83 -20.72
CA PHE A 203 -22.71 -0.93 -21.41
C PHE A 203 -22.60 -1.75 -22.71
#